data_AF-A0A7K4KWG6-F1
#
_entry.id   AF-A0A7K4KWG6-F1
#
_cell.length_a   1.000
_cell.length_b   1.000
_cell.length_c   1.000
_cell.angle_alpha   90.00
_cell.angle_beta   90.00
_cell.angle_gamma   90.00
#
_symmetry.space_group_name_H-M   'P 1'
#
loop_
_entity.id
_entity.type
_entity.pdbx_description
1 polymer ?
#
loop_
_entity_poly.entity_id
_entity_poly.type
_entity_poly.pdbx_seq_one_letter_code
_entity_poly.pdbx_strand_id
1 'polypeptide(L)' 'DTSSLASVRAFARDVLRHERRLDVLVNNAGVTGLPFAVTPEGLERTFATNHLGPFLLTNLLLG' A
#
# COMPACT_ATOMS: atom_id res chain seq x y z
N ASP A 1 4.29 -4.43 3.75
CA ASP A 1 2.92 -4.88 4.07
C ASP A 1 1.95 -3.83 3.55
N THR A 2 1.04 -4.20 2.65
CA THR A 2 0.08 -3.26 2.05
C THR A 2 -1.09 -2.91 2.98
N SER A 3 -1.29 -3.67 4.06
CA SER A 3 -2.30 -3.36 5.08
C SER A 3 -1.86 -2.29 6.09
N SER A 4 -0.56 -1.97 6.17
CA SER A 4 -0.02 -0.91 7.01
C SER A 4 0.37 0.31 6.19
N LEU A 5 -0.27 1.45 6.47
CA LEU A 5 0.02 2.70 5.77
C LEU A 5 1.42 3.23 6.08
N ALA A 6 1.95 2.94 7.28
CA ALA A 6 3.33 3.25 7.63
C ALA A 6 4.33 2.46 6.76
N SER A 7 4.07 1.16 6.55
CA SER A 7 4.89 0.33 5.66
C SER A 7 4.83 0.82 4.20
N VAL A 8 3.65 1.22 3.71
CA VAL A 8 3.49 1.77 2.35
C VAL A 8 4.28 3.07 2.18
N ARG A 9 4.22 4.00 3.14
CA ARG A 9 5.00 5.24 3.10
C ARG A 9 6.49 4.99 3.13
N ALA A 10 6.95 4.03 3.95
CA ALA A 10 8.36 3.65 4.00
C ALA A 10 8.84 3.11 2.65
N PHE A 11 8.08 2.18 2.07
CA PHE A 11 8.39 1.63 0.75
C PHE A 11 8.43 2.71 -0.33
N ALA A 12 7.43 3.59 -0.41
CA ALA A 12 7.41 4.66 -1.41
C ALA A 12 8.61 5.61 -1.27
N ARG A 13 8.97 5.99 -0.04
CA ARG A 13 10.19 6.78 0.20
C ARG A 13 11.44 6.05 -0.26
N ASP A 14 11.52 4.74 -0.08
CA ASP A 14 12.70 3.96 -0.47
C ASP A 14 12.81 3.89 -2.00
N VAL A 15 11.69 3.63 -2.69
CA VAL A 15 11.64 3.67 -4.16
C VAL A 15 12.09 5.03 -4.69
N LEU A 16 11.52 6.13 -4.18
CA LEU A 16 11.87 7.48 -4.63
C LEU A 16 13.32 7.89 -4.33
N ARG A 17 13.99 7.25 -3.35
CA ARG A 17 15.41 7.51 -3.05
C ARG A 17 16.37 6.75 -3.96
N HIS A 18 16.02 5.53 -4.38
CA HIS A 18 16.96 4.64 -5.07
C HIS A 18 16.67 4.52 -6.57
N GLU A 19 15.41 4.63 -6.97
CA GLU A 19 15.01 4.48 -8.36
C GLU A 19 14.91 5.83 -9.06
N ARG A 20 15.68 6.00 -10.14
CA ARG A 20 15.66 7.22 -10.96
C ARG A 20 14.37 7.38 -11.77
N ARG A 21 13.67 6.29 -12.06
CA ARG A 21 12.48 6.25 -12.93
C ARG A 21 11.64 5.01 -12.60
N LEU A 22 10.33 5.20 -12.53
CA LEU A 22 9.35 4.12 -12.41
C LEU A 22 8.40 4.18 -13.60
N ASP A 23 8.46 3.18 -14.49
CA ASP A 23 7.65 3.14 -15.71
C ASP A 23 6.29 2.45 -15.52
N VAL A 24 6.25 1.44 -14.65
CA VAL A 24 5.07 0.60 -14.45
C VAL A 24 4.89 0.32 -12.97
N LEU A 25 3.68 0.53 -12.47
CA LEU A 25 3.24 0.08 -11.14
C LEU A 25 2.11 -0.94 -11.31
N VAL A 26 2.26 -2.12 -10.74
CA VAL A 26 1.23 -3.17 -10.74
C VAL A 26 0.71 -3.38 -9.33
N ASN A 27 -0.48 -2.84 -9.04
CA ASN A 27 -1.19 -3.06 -7.78
C ASN A 27 -1.89 -4.43 -7.79
N ASN A 28 -1.12 -5.52 -7.69
CA ASN A 28 -1.63 -6.89 -7.76
C ASN A 28 -1.95 -7.51 -6.39
N ALA A 29 -1.35 -7.01 -5.30
CA ALA A 29 -1.56 -7.59 -3.98
C ALA A 29 -3.02 -7.43 -3.53
N GLY A 30 -3.63 -8.52 -3.10
CA GLY A 30 -5.00 -8.53 -2.60
C GLY A 30 -5.29 -9.78 -1.77
N VAL A 31 -6.20 -9.64 -0.82
CA VAL A 31 -6.69 -10.71 0.06
C VAL A 31 -8.20 -10.83 -0.02
N THR A 32 -8.73 -12.04 0.17
CA THR A 32 -10.17 -12.30 0.23
C THR A 32 -10.45 -13.44 1.22
N GLY A 33 -11.66 -13.48 1.78
CA GLY A 33 -12.09 -14.54 2.70
C GLY A 33 -11.40 -14.54 4.06
N LEU A 34 -10.73 -13.46 4.45
CA LEU A 34 -10.15 -13.32 5.79
C LEU A 34 -11.24 -13.05 6.84
N PRO A 35 -11.08 -13.54 8.08
CA PRO A 35 -11.91 -13.09 9.21
C PRO A 35 -11.82 -11.56 9.36
N PHE A 36 -12.91 -10.94 9.83
CA PHE A 36 -12.93 -9.50 10.12
C PHE A 36 -11.81 -9.15 11.10
N ALA A 37 -11.00 -8.17 10.72
CA ALA A 37 -9.91 -7.66 11.54
C ALA A 37 -9.69 -6.19 11.25
N VAL A 38 -9.16 -5.48 12.25
CA VAL A 38 -8.86 -4.05 12.16
C VAL A 38 -7.34 -3.86 12.27
N THR A 39 -6.76 -3.02 11.43
CA THR A 39 -5.33 -2.67 11.50
C THR A 39 -5.05 -1.76 12.70
N PRO A 40 -3.79 -1.59 13.13
CA PRO A 40 -3.44 -0.63 14.19
C PRO A 40 -3.92 0.80 13.92
N GLU A 41 -4.07 1.18 12.64
CA GLU A 41 -4.57 2.48 12.20
C GLU A 41 -6.12 2.58 12.18
N GLY A 42 -6.86 1.56 12.63
CA GLY A 42 -8.32 1.60 12.73
C GLY A 42 -9.07 1.26 11.44
N LEU A 43 -8.41 0.62 10.47
CA LEU A 43 -8.99 0.30 9.16
C LEU A 43 -9.39 -1.18 9.09
N GLU A 44 -10.49 -1.51 8.42
CA GLU A 44 -10.80 -2.92 8.12
C GLU A 44 -9.69 -3.50 7.21
N ARG A 45 -9.19 -4.69 7.57
CA ARG A 45 -7.95 -5.26 6.98
C ARG A 45 -8.05 -5.47 5.47
N THR A 46 -9.17 -5.98 4.97
CA THR A 46 -9.35 -6.24 3.53
C THR A 46 -9.35 -4.92 2.76
N PHE A 47 -10.04 -3.91 3.28
CA PHE A 47 -10.08 -2.57 2.72
C PHE A 47 -8.71 -1.88 2.77
N ALA A 48 -7.99 -2.01 3.90
CA ALA A 48 -6.63 -1.51 4.04
C ALA A 48 -5.69 -2.14 3.00
N THR A 49 -5.74 -3.46 2.84
CA THR A 49 -4.86 -4.23 1.95
C THR A 49 -5.15 -3.99 0.47
N ASN A 50 -6.43 -4.09 0.08
CA ASN A 50 -6.83 -4.16 -1.32
C ASN A 50 -7.09 -2.78 -1.94
N HIS A 51 -7.39 -1.78 -1.10
CA HIS A 51 -7.76 -0.45 -1.59
C HIS A 51 -6.87 0.65 -1.03
N LEU A 52 -6.82 0.87 0.28
CA LEU A 52 -6.14 2.03 0.85
C LEU A 52 -4.62 1.97 0.68
N GLY A 53 -4.01 0.80 0.82
CA GLY A 53 -2.59 0.58 0.55
C GLY A 53 -2.21 0.92 -0.89
N PRO A 54 -2.81 0.25 -1.91
CA PRO A 54 -2.62 0.57 -3.32
C PRO A 54 -2.91 2.02 -3.69
N PHE A 55 -4.01 2.58 -3.17
CA PHE A 55 -4.38 3.98 -3.38
C PHE A 55 -3.30 4.92 -2.86
N LEU A 56 -2.88 4.75 -1.61
CA LEU A 56 -1.84 5.57 -1.00
C LEU A 56 -0.50 5.41 -1.75
N LEU A 57 -0.10 4.18 -2.07
CA LEU A 57 1.15 3.91 -2.79
C LEU A 57 1.18 4.61 -4.14
N THR A 58 0.10 4.49 -4.91
CA THR A 58 -0.01 5.11 -6.24
C THR A 58 0.10 6.63 -6.14
N ASN A 59 -0.62 7.26 -5.21
CA ASN A 59 -0.55 8.72 -5.02
C ASN A 59 0.85 9.18 -4.57
N LEU A 60 1.52 8.44 -3.69
CA LEU A 60 2.88 8.80 -3.24
C LEU A 60 3.93 8.70 -4.35
N LEU A 61 3.75 7.79 -5.31
CA LEU A 61 4.70 7.57 -6.41
C LEU A 61 4.43 8.45 -7.64
N LEU A 62 3.22 8.99 -7.78
CA LEU A 62 2.85 9.85 -8.93
C LEU A 62 3.24 11.32 -8.72
N GLY A 63 3.26 11.82 -7.48
CA GLY A 63 3.53 13.23 -7.18
C GLY A 63 2.29 14.10 -7.30
#